data_AF-A0A353ZN29-F1
#
_entry.id   AF-A0A353ZN29-F1
#
_cell.length_a   1.000
_cell.length_b   1.000
_cell.length_c   1.000
_cell.angle_alpha   90.00
_cell.angle_beta   90.00
_cell.angle_gamma   90.00
#
_symmetry.space_group_name_H-M   'P 1'
#
loop_
_entity.id
_entity.type
_entity.pdbx_description
1 polymer ?
#
loop_
_entity_poly.entity_id
_entity_poly.type
_entity_poly.pdbx_seq_one_letter_code
_entity_poly.pdbx_strand_id
1 'polypeptide(L)' 'RLSVPAGAVSVAGRQAVIAPASAPGGWCVIGQTPLTVLNPDKQPLVPYMPGDLLRFHELPAAEFQRFAGLELAASA' A
#
# COMPACT_ATOMS: atom_id res chain seq x y z
N ARG A 1 -12.95 -9.22 -8.36
CA ARG A 1 -13.62 -7.95 -7.96
C ARG A 1 -13.46 -6.98 -9.13
N LEU A 2 -14.45 -6.16 -9.47
CA LEU A 2 -14.34 -5.23 -10.61
C LEU A 2 -13.31 -4.11 -10.36
N SER A 3 -13.09 -3.73 -9.10
CA SER A 3 -12.04 -2.79 -8.69
C SER A 3 -11.68 -2.96 -7.21
N VAL A 4 -10.43 -2.70 -6.84
CA VAL A 4 -9.94 -2.50 -5.47
C VAL A 4 -9.42 -1.07 -5.33
N PRO A 5 -9.55 -0.43 -4.15
CA PRO A 5 -9.07 0.94 -3.96
C PRO A 5 -7.54 1.01 -3.94
N ALA A 6 -6.99 2.20 -4.19
CA ALA A 6 -5.59 2.49 -3.91
C ALA A 6 -5.24 2.19 -2.44
N GLY A 7 -4.04 1.68 -2.21
CA GLY A 7 -3.57 1.22 -0.91
C GLY A 7 -4.12 -0.16 -0.49
N ALA A 8 -4.97 -0.82 -1.28
CA ALA A 8 -5.50 -2.14 -0.93
C ALA A 8 -4.36 -3.17 -0.82
N VAL A 9 -4.31 -3.88 0.31
CA VAL A 9 -3.36 -4.97 0.57
C VAL A 9 -4.05 -6.29 0.27
N SER A 10 -3.53 -7.01 -0.72
CA SER A 10 -4.09 -8.29 -1.16
C SER A 10 -3.07 -9.40 -1.05
N VAL A 11 -3.53 -10.62 -0.77
CA VAL A 11 -2.69 -11.81 -0.64
C VAL A 11 -3.15 -12.90 -1.60
N ALA A 12 -2.18 -13.57 -2.22
CA ALA A 12 -2.38 -14.82 -2.96
C ALA A 12 -1.25 -15.80 -2.63
N GLY A 13 -1.59 -16.90 -1.96
CA GLY A 13 -0.62 -17.86 -1.48
C GLY A 13 0.40 -17.21 -0.54
N ARG A 14 1.67 -17.15 -0.96
CA ARG A 14 2.79 -16.59 -0.18
C ARG A 14 3.16 -15.16 -0.58
N GLN A 15 2.39 -14.53 -1.47
CA GLN A 15 2.66 -13.20 -1.98
C GLN A 15 1.64 -12.20 -1.44
N ALA A 16 2.12 -11.01 -1.11
CA ALA A 16 1.30 -9.85 -0.79
C ALA A 16 1.58 -8.75 -1.82
N VAL A 17 0.55 -7.98 -2.15
CA VAL A 17 0.64 -6.82 -3.06
C VAL A 17 -0.12 -5.65 -2.47
N ILE A 18 0.42 -4.44 -2.67
CA ILE A 18 -0.27 -3.19 -2.36
C ILE A 18 -0.65 -2.54 -3.70
N ALA A 19 -1.93 -2.25 -3.90
CA ALA A 19 -2.39 -1.57 -5.11
C ALA A 19 -1.97 -0.08 -5.07
N PRO A 20 -1.13 0.43 -5.98
CA PRO A 20 -0.71 1.83 -5.97
C PRO A 20 -1.83 2.80 -6.43
N ALA A 21 -2.79 2.29 -7.19
CA ALA A 21 -3.96 3.02 -7.68
C ALA A 21 -5.17 2.08 -7.72
N SER A 22 -6.37 2.64 -7.85
CA SER A 22 -7.58 1.85 -8.02
C SER A 22 -7.52 1.03 -9.31
N ALA A 23 -7.63 -0.29 -9.19
CA ALA A 23 -7.42 -1.22 -10.30
C ALA A 23 -8.26 -2.50 -10.13
N PRO A 24 -8.58 -3.23 -11.21
CA PRO A 24 -9.21 -4.54 -11.10
C PRO A 24 -8.30 -5.52 -10.33
N GLY A 25 -8.88 -6.31 -9.43
CA GLY A 25 -8.14 -7.23 -8.58
C GLY A 25 -8.92 -8.52 -8.32
N GLY A 26 -8.24 -9.66 -8.50
CA GLY A 26 -8.77 -11.00 -8.22
C GLY A 26 -8.33 -11.59 -6.89
N TRP A 27 -7.31 -11.01 -6.25
CA TRP A 27 -6.71 -11.53 -5.01
C TRP A 27 -7.55 -11.16 -3.78
N CYS A 28 -7.39 -11.94 -2.71
CA CYS A 28 -8.11 -11.70 -1.46
C CYS A 28 -7.55 -10.44 -0.79
N VAL A 29 -8.38 -9.42 -0.62
CA VAL A 29 -8.01 -8.18 0.09
C VAL A 29 -8.09 -8.44 1.58
N ILE A 30 -6.98 -8.21 2.29
CA ILE A 30 -6.88 -8.42 3.75
C ILE A 30 -6.81 -7.11 4.54
N GLY A 31 -6.63 -5.98 3.86
CA GLY A 31 -6.53 -4.67 4.51
C GLY A 31 -6.28 -3.54 3.50
N GLN A 32 -6.00 -2.36 4.03
CA GLN A 32 -5.68 -1.17 3.24
C GLN A 32 -4.68 -0.32 4.02
N THR A 33 -3.69 0.26 3.33
CA THR A 33 -2.86 1.33 3.87
C THR A 33 -3.42 2.70 3.48
N PRO A 34 -3.45 3.68 4.40
CA PRO A 34 -3.79 5.06 4.07
C PRO A 34 -2.66 5.80 3.34
N LEU A 35 -1.46 5.24 3.29
CA LEU A 35 -0.28 5.87 2.70
C LEU A 35 -0.28 5.80 1.18
N THR A 36 0.21 6.86 0.54
CA THR A 36 0.56 6.86 -0.88
C THR A 36 1.85 6.05 -1.06
N VAL A 37 1.73 4.85 -1.63
CA VAL A 37 2.87 3.92 -1.81
C VAL A 37 3.72 4.22 -3.05
N LEU A 38 3.15 4.88 -4.05
CA LEU A 38 3.81 5.27 -5.29
C LEU A 38 3.36 6.68 -5.65
N ASN A 39 4.32 7.59 -5.84
CA ASN A 39 4.07 8.94 -6.31
C ASN A 39 4.71 9.13 -7.70
N PRO A 40 3.92 9.29 -8.79
CA PRO A 40 4.46 9.43 -10.15
C PRO A 40 5.20 10.75 -10.39
N ASP A 41 4.97 11.76 -9.55
CA ASP A 41 5.57 13.10 -9.68
C ASP A 41 6.92 13.22 -8.97
N LYS A 42 7.42 12.15 -8.34
CA LYS A 42 8.68 12.12 -7.58
C LYS A 42 9.74 11.21 -8.19
N GLN A 43 11.00 11.53 -7.93
CA GLN A 43 12.15 10.67 -8.20
C GLN A 43 12.94 10.46 -6.90
N PRO A 44 13.04 9.22 -6.39
CA PRO A 44 12.43 7.98 -6.91
C PRO A 44 10.90 7.92 -6.71
N LEU A 45 10.20 7.11 -7.53
CA LEU A 45 8.73 6.96 -7.48
C LEU A 45 8.25 6.25 -6.20
N VAL A 46 9.13 5.44 -5.62
CA VAL A 46 8.91 4.63 -4.41
C VAL A 46 10.16 4.70 -3.53
N PRO A 47 10.04 4.60 -2.20
CA PRO A 47 11.17 4.73 -1.28
C PRO A 47 11.91 3.40 -1.01
N TYR A 48 11.69 2.37 -1.84
CA TYR A 48 12.22 1.02 -1.63
C TYR A 48 12.74 0.40 -2.94
N MET A 49 13.61 -0.60 -2.82
CA MET A 49 14.22 -1.34 -3.90
C MET A 49 14.01 -2.85 -3.75
N PRO A 50 14.19 -3.65 -4.82
CA PRO A 50 14.20 -5.11 -4.70
C PRO A 50 15.22 -5.58 -3.65
N GLY A 51 14.74 -6.36 -2.69
CA GLY A 51 15.54 -6.83 -1.54
C GLY A 51 15.17 -6.19 -0.21
N ASP A 52 14.48 -5.04 -0.24
CA ASP A 52 14.03 -4.37 0.98
C ASP A 52 12.90 -5.12 1.68
N LEU A 53 12.80 -4.91 2.99
CA LEU A 53 11.76 -5.48 3.83
C LEU A 53 10.65 -4.46 4.09
N LEU A 54 9.40 -4.85 3.83
CA LEU A 54 8.23 -4.09 4.23
C LEU A 54 7.62 -4.72 5.48
N ARG A 55 7.25 -3.87 6.45
CA ARG A 55 6.53 -4.27 7.67
C ARG A 55 5.18 -3.57 7.71
N PHE A 56 4.12 -4.35 7.88
CA PHE A 56 2.79 -3.83 8.11
C PHE A 56 2.57 -3.63 9.61
N HIS A 57 2.00 -2.49 9.97
CA HIS A 57 1.57 -2.17 11.31
C HIS A 57 0.06 -2.03 11.31
N GLU A 58 -0.61 -2.70 12.25
CA GLU A 58 -2.04 -2.52 12.44
C GLU A 58 -2.31 -1.08 12.89
N LEU A 59 -3.34 -0.48 12.31
CA LEU A 59 -3.77 0.87 12.59
C LEU A 59 -5.25 0.86 12.97
N PRO A 60 -5.66 1.45 14.10
CA PRO A 60 -7.08 1.61 14.41
C PRO A 60 -7.81 2.39 13.32
N ALA A 61 -9.04 1.98 12.98
CA ALA A 61 -9.80 2.60 11.91
C ALA A 61 -10.02 4.12 12.11
N ALA A 62 -10.12 4.57 13.36
CA ALA A 62 -10.26 5.99 13.71
C ALA A 62 -9.03 6.82 13.32
N GLU A 63 -7.85 6.21 13.24
CA GLU A 63 -6.60 6.89 12.89
C GLU A 63 -6.30 6.85 11.38
N PHE A 64 -7.02 6.02 10.61
CA PHE A 64 -6.76 5.83 9.18
C PHE A 64 -6.66 7.16 8.41
N GLN A 65 -7.60 8.07 8.64
CA GLN A 65 -7.66 9.36 7.94
C GLN A 65 -6.51 10.29 8.30
N ARG A 66 -5.89 10.14 9.48
CA ARG A 66 -4.76 10.97 9.91
C ARG A 66 -3.52 10.74 9.02
N PHE A 67 -3.39 9.55 8.46
CA PHE A 67 -2.28 9.18 7.60
C PHE A 67 -2.62 9.31 6.12
N ALA A 68 -3.86 9.62 5.77
CA ALA A 68 -4.27 9.79 4.38
C ALA A 68 -3.50 10.95 3.74
N GLY A 69 -2.90 10.68 2.57
CA GLY A 69 -2.08 11.65 1.85
C GLY A 69 -0.63 11.75 2.31
N LEU A 70 -0.26 11.08 3.41
CA LEU A 70 1.15 10.87 3.73
C LEU A 70 1.73 9.83 2.77
N GLU A 71 2.99 10.02 2.40
CA GLU A 71 3.69 9.08 1.54
C GLU A 71 4.36 7.99 2.37
N LEU A 72 4.46 6.80 1.78
CA LEU A 72 5.34 5.77 2.31
C LEU A 72 6.77 6.32 2.34
N ALA A 73 7.43 6.18 3.48
CA ALA A 73 8.82 6.57 3.66
C ALA A 73 9.60 5.36 4.18
N ALA A 74 10.88 5.26 3.77
CA ALA A 74 11.78 4.30 4.36
C ALA A 74 12.03 4.68 5.83
N SER A 75 12.01 3.69 6.73
CA SER A 75 12.58 3.89 8.06
C SER A 75 14.10 3.89 7.93
N ALA A 76 14.74 4.84 8.59
CA ALA A 76 16.18 4.79 8.84
C ALA A 76 16.53 3.62 9.78
#